data_AF-A0A7J4FD37-F1
#
_entry.id   AF-A0A7J4FD37-F1
#
_cell.length_a   1.000
_cell.length_b   1.000
_cell.length_c   1.000
_cell.angle_alpha   90.00
_cell.angle_beta   90.00
_cell.angle_gamma   90.00
#
_symmetry.space_group_name_H-M   'P 1'
#
loop_
_entity.id
_entity.type
_entity.pdbx_description
1 polymer ?
#
loop_
_entity_poly.entity_id
_entity_poly.type
_entity_poly.pdbx_seq_one_letter_code
_entity_poly.pdbx_strand_id
1 'polypeptide(L)'
;MGKEDSSSKDKDESNKAHWVTFFNRETERALKEYLAERKDSDPRLFPMNRRTAIDVFLRGQKRTGIRITAQTLREWFACEMGRLGVPDRYVDAFCGRVPRSVLARHYTDYSPETLREIYDSANLTVLT
;
A
#
# COMPACT_ATOMS: atom_id res chain seq x y z
N MET A 1 22.66 -30.82 -43.02
CA MET A 1 22.06 -29.93 -44.04
C MET A 1 20.63 -29.63 -43.57
N GLY A 2 20.30 -28.36 -43.27
CA GLY A 2 18.99 -27.84 -42.82
C GLY A 2 18.80 -27.83 -41.29
N LYS A 3 19.04 -26.75 -40.52
CA LYS A 3 18.33 -25.44 -40.36
C LYS A 3 16.87 -25.60 -39.88
N GLU A 4 16.53 -25.18 -38.63
CA GLU A 4 16.00 -23.83 -38.25
C GLU A 4 14.68 -23.52 -39.00
N ASP A 5 13.52 -23.16 -38.45
CA ASP A 5 13.04 -22.51 -37.22
C ASP A 5 11.54 -22.88 -37.09
N SER A 6 10.81 -22.77 -35.97
CA SER A 6 10.39 -21.49 -35.36
C SER A 6 9.39 -21.80 -34.22
N SER A 7 9.72 -21.37 -33.01
CA SER A 7 9.11 -20.22 -32.33
C SER A 7 7.65 -20.41 -31.88
N SER A 8 7.48 -20.67 -30.59
CA SER A 8 6.37 -20.09 -29.83
C SER A 8 6.98 -19.34 -28.66
N LYS A 9 7.16 -18.03 -28.89
CA LYS A 9 7.50 -17.00 -27.91
C LYS A 9 6.74 -17.22 -26.60
N ASP A 10 7.45 -17.61 -25.55
CA ASP A 10 7.08 -17.23 -24.19
C ASP A 10 7.11 -15.70 -24.16
N LYS A 11 5.92 -15.09 -24.18
CA LYS A 11 5.77 -13.66 -23.95
C LYS A 11 6.12 -13.40 -22.50
N ASP A 12 7.38 -13.02 -22.30
CA ASP A 12 7.87 -12.17 -21.23
C ASP A 12 6.72 -11.30 -20.67
N GLU A 13 6.20 -11.69 -19.51
CA GLU A 13 5.27 -10.90 -18.69
C GLU A 13 6.02 -9.66 -18.23
N SER A 14 6.16 -8.70 -19.13
CA SER A 14 6.95 -7.51 -18.94
C SER A 14 6.43 -6.69 -17.76
N ASN A 15 7.17 -6.75 -16.65
CA ASN A 15 7.35 -5.70 -15.65
C ASN A 15 6.12 -4.80 -15.38
N LYS A 16 5.01 -5.39 -14.93
CA LYS A 16 4.05 -4.60 -14.14
C LYS A 16 4.77 -4.29 -12.83
N ALA A 17 5.00 -3.00 -12.56
CA ALA A 17 5.60 -2.57 -11.31
C ALA A 17 4.67 -2.97 -10.15
N HIS A 18 4.88 -4.18 -9.61
CA HIS A 18 4.22 -4.63 -8.40
C HIS A 18 4.82 -3.83 -7.25
N TRP A 19 3.98 -3.02 -6.61
CA TRP A 19 4.36 -2.24 -5.44
C TRP A 19 3.88 -2.93 -4.18
N VAL A 20 4.71 -2.97 -3.15
CA VAL A 20 4.38 -3.56 -1.85
C VAL A 20 4.29 -2.47 -0.79
N THR A 21 3.39 -2.65 0.17
CA THR A 21 3.29 -1.79 1.34
C THR A 21 2.99 -2.65 2.56
N PHE A 22 3.11 -2.06 3.75
CA PHE A 22 3.03 -2.74 5.03
C PHE A 22 1.87 -2.19 5.85
N PHE A 23 1.44 -2.97 6.84
CA PHE A 23 0.43 -2.56 7.80
C PHE A 23 0.85 -3.03 9.19
N ASN A 24 0.49 -2.26 10.21
CA ASN A 24 0.85 -2.54 11.59
C ASN A 24 -0.05 -3.62 12.22
N ARG A 25 0.29 -4.06 13.44
CA ARG A 25 -0.46 -5.09 14.18
C ARG A 25 -1.93 -4.70 14.44
N GLU A 26 -2.22 -3.43 14.64
CA GLU A 26 -3.59 -2.94 14.85
C GLU A 26 -4.44 -3.14 13.60
N THR A 27 -3.87 -2.83 12.43
CA THR A 27 -4.51 -3.07 11.14
C THR A 27 -4.66 -4.57 10.88
N GLU A 28 -3.66 -5.39 11.22
CA GLU A 28 -3.76 -6.85 11.11
C GLU A 28 -4.95 -7.40 11.91
N ARG A 29 -5.10 -6.96 13.16
CA ARG A 29 -6.22 -7.36 14.03
C ARG A 29 -7.56 -6.94 13.42
N ALA A 30 -7.70 -5.67 13.04
CA ALA A 30 -8.93 -5.17 12.43
C ALA A 30 -9.26 -5.89 11.12
N LEU A 31 -8.26 -6.23 10.32
CA LEU A 31 -8.45 -6.96 9.07
C LEU A 31 -8.89 -8.41 9.32
N LYS A 32 -8.31 -9.08 10.32
CA LYS A 32 -8.72 -10.43 10.72
C LYS A 32 -10.17 -10.46 11.21
N GLU A 33 -10.56 -9.49 12.03
CA GLU A 33 -11.95 -9.34 12.50
C GLU A 33 -12.91 -9.14 11.32
N TYR A 34 -12.58 -8.22 10.40
CA TYR A 34 -13.35 -7.99 9.18
C TYR A 34 -13.50 -9.27 8.32
N LEU A 35 -12.42 -10.01 8.11
CA LEU A 35 -12.44 -11.24 7.31
C LEU A 35 -13.23 -12.36 7.97
N ALA A 36 -13.22 -12.45 9.30
CA ALA A 36 -14.00 -13.46 10.04
C ALA A 36 -15.51 -13.20 9.96
N GLU A 37 -15.93 -11.94 9.91
CA GLU A 37 -17.35 -11.55 9.78
C GLU A 37 -17.86 -11.59 8.33
N ARG A 38 -16.95 -11.75 7.35
CA ARG A 38 -17.28 -11.71 5.94
C ARG A 38 -18.10 -12.93 5.51
N LYS A 39 -19.19 -12.68 4.79
CA LYS A 39 -20.16 -13.71 4.36
C LYS A 39 -20.17 -13.97 2.85
N ASP A 40 -19.50 -13.15 2.08
CA ASP A 40 -19.44 -13.26 0.63
C ASP A 40 -18.19 -14.05 0.18
N SER A 41 -18.25 -14.57 -1.05
CA SER A 41 -17.14 -15.32 -1.68
C SER A 41 -16.40 -14.50 -2.74
N ASP A 42 -16.48 -13.17 -2.70
CA ASP A 42 -15.83 -12.31 -3.70
C ASP A 42 -14.30 -12.32 -3.48
N PRO A 43 -13.48 -12.52 -4.53
CA PRO A 43 -12.03 -12.63 -4.38
C PRO A 43 -11.35 -11.31 -3.97
N ARG A 44 -12.02 -10.16 -4.08
CA ARG A 44 -11.46 -8.85 -3.69
C ARG A 44 -11.39 -8.75 -2.16
N LEU A 45 -10.38 -8.06 -1.63
CA LEU A 45 -10.28 -7.83 -0.18
C LEU A 45 -11.46 -7.00 0.36
N PHE A 46 -11.80 -5.94 -0.36
CA PHE A 46 -12.96 -5.10 -0.07
C PHE A 46 -13.88 -5.08 -1.30
N PRO A 47 -15.01 -5.83 -1.29
CA PRO A 47 -15.92 -5.93 -2.43
C PRO A 47 -16.84 -4.70 -2.51
N MET A 48 -16.25 -3.51 -2.63
CA MET A 48 -16.97 -2.24 -2.69
C MET A 48 -16.58 -1.41 -3.92
N ASN A 49 -17.54 -0.64 -4.44
CA ASN A 49 -17.27 0.33 -5.49
C ASN A 49 -16.81 1.68 -4.90
N ARG A 50 -16.33 2.57 -5.77
CA ARG A 50 -15.83 3.90 -5.36
C ARG A 50 -16.86 4.73 -4.60
N ARG A 51 -18.14 4.66 -4.98
CA ARG A 51 -19.22 5.43 -4.33
C ARG A 51 -19.43 4.93 -2.90
N THR A 52 -19.52 3.62 -2.73
CA THR A 52 -19.63 2.99 -1.40
C THR A 52 -18.44 3.34 -0.51
N ALA A 53 -17.21 3.34 -1.05
CA ALA A 53 -16.03 3.75 -0.31
C ALA A 53 -16.14 5.21 0.17
N ILE A 54 -16.56 6.14 -0.69
CA ILE A 54 -16.79 7.54 -0.32
C ILE A 54 -17.89 7.65 0.76
N ASP A 55 -18.98 6.89 0.63
CA ASP A 55 -20.08 6.91 1.59
C ASP A 55 -19.66 6.43 2.98
N VAL A 56 -18.72 5.49 3.08
CA VAL A 56 -18.14 5.05 4.37
C VAL A 56 -17.48 6.23 5.09
N PHE A 57 -16.63 6.99 4.39
CA PHE A 57 -15.98 8.16 4.98
C PHE A 57 -16.97 9.26 5.35
N LEU A 58 -17.98 9.51 4.51
CA LEU A 58 -19.04 10.48 4.81
C LEU A 58 -19.85 10.08 6.06
N ARG A 59 -20.14 8.79 6.24
CA ARG A 59 -20.78 8.29 7.47
C ARG A 59 -19.88 8.51 8.70
N GLY A 60 -18.59 8.24 8.58
CA GLY A 60 -17.61 8.53 9.62
C GLY A 60 -17.63 10.01 10.01
N GLN A 61 -17.52 10.90 9.02
CA GLN A 61 -17.58 12.34 9.22
C GLN A 61 -18.87 12.80 9.91
N LYS A 62 -20.03 12.29 9.49
CA LYS A 62 -21.31 12.64 10.12
C LYS A 62 -21.38 12.23 11.60
N ARG A 63 -20.74 11.13 11.96
CA ARG A 63 -20.73 10.61 13.34
C ARG A 63 -19.75 11.35 14.24
N THR A 64 -18.59 11.74 13.71
CA THR A 64 -17.53 12.38 14.51
C THR A 64 -17.54 13.90 14.43
N GLY A 65 -18.20 14.49 13.42
CA GLY A 65 -18.10 15.90 13.08
C GLY A 65 -16.77 16.28 12.39
N ILE A 66 -15.85 15.34 12.23
CA ILE A 66 -14.51 15.56 11.68
C ILE A 66 -14.50 15.17 10.21
N ARG A 67 -14.04 16.07 9.33
CA ARG A 67 -13.90 15.77 7.90
C ARG A 67 -12.73 14.81 7.66
N ILE A 68 -13.02 13.51 7.72
CA ILE A 68 -12.05 12.44 7.44
C ILE A 68 -12.25 11.96 6.00
N THR A 69 -11.20 12.01 5.20
CA THR A 69 -11.17 11.49 3.83
C THR A 69 -9.97 10.55 3.65
N ALA A 70 -10.01 9.68 2.64
CA ALA A 70 -8.86 8.85 2.30
C ALA A 70 -7.58 9.66 2.02
N GLN A 71 -7.73 10.87 1.45
CA GLN A 71 -6.61 11.78 1.24
C GLN A 71 -6.06 12.31 2.58
N THR A 72 -6.93 12.80 3.45
CA THR A 72 -6.54 13.30 4.77
C THR A 72 -5.84 12.23 5.61
N LEU A 73 -6.30 10.97 5.52
CA LEU A 73 -5.63 9.84 6.20
C LEU A 73 -4.26 9.54 5.61
N ARG A 74 -4.06 9.68 4.29
CA ARG A 74 -2.75 9.52 3.66
C ARG A 74 -1.79 10.64 4.06
N GLU A 75 -2.27 11.88 4.10
CA GLU A 75 -1.49 13.03 4.56
C GLU A 75 -1.09 12.86 6.02
N TRP A 76 -2.03 12.46 6.88
CA TRP A 76 -1.76 12.16 8.27
C TRP A 76 -0.72 11.05 8.43
N PHE A 77 -0.84 9.95 7.69
CA PHE A 77 0.16 8.87 7.69
C PHE A 77 1.55 9.39 7.31
N ALA A 78 1.65 10.21 6.27
CA ALA A 78 2.93 10.76 5.83
C ALA A 78 3.55 11.69 6.89
N CYS A 79 2.74 12.56 7.49
CA CYS A 79 3.18 13.43 8.59
C CYS A 79 3.65 12.61 9.79
N GLU A 80 2.91 11.57 10.18
CA GLU A 80 3.24 10.77 11.36
C GLU A 80 4.52 9.97 11.16
N MET A 81 4.70 9.34 9.99
CA MET A 81 5.95 8.67 9.66
C MET A 81 7.15 9.62 9.68
N GLY A 82 6.98 10.85 9.18
CA GLY A 82 8.01 11.89 9.28
C GLY A 82 8.34 12.27 10.73
N ARG A 83 7.33 12.36 11.61
CA ARG A 83 7.53 12.62 13.05
C ARG A 83 8.25 11.47 13.75
N LEU A 84 8.03 10.24 13.31
CA LEU A 84 8.73 9.04 13.77
C LEU A 84 10.15 8.91 13.18
N GLY A 85 10.62 9.91 12.43
CA GLY A 85 11.98 9.97 11.91
C GLY A 85 12.19 9.22 10.60
N VAL A 86 11.12 8.76 9.95
CA VAL A 86 11.22 8.08 8.65
C VAL A 86 11.51 9.12 7.56
N PRO A 87 12.58 8.96 6.77
CA PRO A 87 12.89 9.88 5.68
C PRO A 87 11.79 9.91 4.59
N ASP A 88 11.48 11.10 4.07
CA ASP A 88 10.40 11.34 3.09
C ASP A 88 10.43 10.39 1.89
N ARG A 89 11.61 10.02 1.39
CA ARG A 89 11.77 9.07 0.28
C ARG A 89 11.12 7.70 0.56
N TYR A 90 11.18 7.23 1.80
CA TYR A 90 10.56 5.97 2.21
C TYR A 90 9.08 6.14 2.51
N VAL A 91 8.66 7.29 3.03
CA VAL A 91 7.25 7.64 3.19
C VAL A 91 6.54 7.67 1.82
N ASP A 92 7.19 8.27 0.84
CA ASP A 92 6.75 8.31 -0.55
C ASP A 92 6.68 6.90 -1.14
N ALA A 93 7.69 6.06 -0.87
CA ALA A 93 7.66 4.66 -1.21
C ALA A 93 6.44 3.96 -0.59
N PHE A 94 6.18 4.06 0.71
CA PHE A 94 4.99 3.45 1.34
C PHE A 94 3.67 3.87 0.69
N CYS A 95 3.61 5.09 0.14
CA CYS A 95 2.48 5.64 -0.60
C CYS A 95 2.42 5.24 -2.09
N GLY A 96 3.34 4.42 -2.59
CA GLY A 96 3.45 4.01 -3.99
C GLY A 96 4.08 5.06 -4.91
N ARG A 97 4.77 6.06 -4.35
CA ARG A 97 5.44 7.15 -5.07
C ARG A 97 6.95 6.92 -5.06
N VAL A 98 7.44 6.05 -5.95
CA VAL A 98 8.89 5.84 -6.11
C VAL A 98 9.40 6.47 -7.41
N PRO A 99 10.60 7.07 -7.41
CA PRO A 99 11.20 7.61 -8.61
C PRO A 99 11.25 6.56 -9.74
N ARG A 100 10.75 6.94 -10.92
CA ARG A 100 10.79 6.07 -12.11
C ARG A 100 12.18 5.99 -12.74
N SER A 101 13.04 6.98 -12.48
CA SER A 101 14.37 7.03 -13.07
C SER A 101 15.33 6.08 -12.35
N VAL A 102 16.11 5.34 -13.15
CA VAL A 102 17.13 4.40 -12.68
C VAL A 102 18.16 5.10 -11.78
N LEU A 103 18.58 6.31 -12.16
CA LEU A 103 19.51 7.15 -11.39
C LEU A 103 19.03 7.42 -9.95
N ALA A 104 17.76 7.75 -9.75
CA ALA A 104 17.22 8.00 -8.41
C ALA A 104 17.04 6.71 -7.59
N ARG A 105 16.88 5.56 -8.26
CA ARG A 105 16.85 4.23 -7.60
C ARG A 105 18.23 3.73 -7.19
N HIS A 106 19.31 4.18 -7.83
CA HIS A 106 20.67 3.76 -7.46
C HIS A 106 21.13 4.29 -6.10
N TYR A 107 20.53 5.38 -5.61
CA TYR A 107 20.92 6.01 -4.35
C TYR A 107 20.01 5.61 -3.18
N THR A 108 18.98 4.79 -3.40
CA THR A 108 18.05 4.40 -2.35
C THR A 108 17.58 2.98 -2.56
N ASP A 109 17.85 2.14 -1.57
CA ASP A 109 17.33 0.79 -1.54
C ASP A 109 15.83 0.80 -1.23
N TYR A 110 15.03 0.38 -2.22
CA TYR A 110 13.58 0.20 -2.11
C TYR A 110 13.19 -1.27 -2.09
N SER A 111 14.12 -2.16 -1.73
CA SER A 111 13.83 -3.58 -1.53
C SER A 111 12.72 -3.76 -0.48
N PRO A 112 11.83 -4.75 -0.63
CA PRO A 112 10.79 -5.06 0.36
C PRO A 112 11.37 -5.26 1.77
N GLU A 113 12.57 -5.81 1.87
CA GLU A 113 13.27 -6.08 3.12
C GLU A 113 13.64 -4.77 3.82
N THR A 114 14.33 -3.85 3.14
CA THR A 114 14.68 -2.54 3.70
C THR A 114 13.44 -1.72 4.04
N LEU A 115 12.42 -1.74 3.18
CA LEU A 115 11.18 -1.01 3.45
C LEU A 115 10.44 -1.57 4.68
N ARG A 116 10.47 -2.89 4.89
CA ARG A 116 9.92 -3.52 6.09
C ARG A 116 10.67 -3.09 7.33
N GLU A 117 12.00 -3.17 7.33
CA GLU A 117 12.83 -2.77 8.48
C GLU A 117 12.56 -1.32 8.90
N ILE A 118 12.47 -0.41 7.92
CA ILE A 118 12.15 1.01 8.15
C ILE A 118 10.71 1.16 8.70
N TYR A 119 9.74 0.44 8.13
CA TYR A 119 8.36 0.50 8.61
C TYR A 119 8.22 0.00 10.04
N ASP A 120 8.83 -1.15 10.35
CA ASP A 120 8.75 -1.79 11.66
C ASP A 120 9.47 -0.96 12.74
N SER A 121 10.62 -0.37 12.40
CA SER A 121 11.37 0.50 13.32
C SER A 121 10.64 1.81 13.66
N ALA A 122 9.75 2.28 12.79
CA ALA A 122 8.90 3.44 13.10
C ALA A 122 7.90 3.16 14.22
N ASN A 123 7.55 1.88 14.47
CA ASN A 123 6.65 1.44 15.54
C ASN A 123 5.32 2.23 15.61
N LEU A 124 4.71 2.48 14.44
CA LEU A 124 3.47 3.25 14.34
C LEU A 124 2.33 2.58 15.13
N THR A 125 1.80 3.29 16.12
CA THR A 125 0.69 2.86 16.98
C THR A 125 -0.36 3.96 17.09
N VAL A 126 -1.65 3.64 16.93
CA VAL A 126 -2.73 4.65 16.77
C VAL A 126 -3.87 4.48 17.77
N LEU A 127 -4.21 3.24 18.11
CA LEU A 127 -5.36 2.87 18.94
C LEU A 127 -4.86 2.43 20.32
N THR A 128 -4.36 3.40 21.09
CA THR A 128 -3.97 3.20 22.50
C THR A 128 -5.15 2.97 23.43
#